data_AF-F3MF79-F1
#
_entry.id   AF-F3MF79-F1
#
_cell.length_a   1.000
_cell.length_b   1.000
_cell.length_c   1.000
_cell.angle_alpha   90.00
_cell.angle_beta   90.00
_cell.angle_gamma   90.00
#
_symmetry.space_group_name_H-M   'P 1'
#
loop_
_entity.id
_entity.type
_entity.pdbx_description
1 polymer ?
#
loop_
_entity_poly.entity_id
_entity_poly.type
_entity_poly.pdbx_seq_one_letter_code
_entity_poly.pdbx_strand_id
1 'polypeptide(L)'
;MSKYLKAMTLSTAMLLTLSAGVVVAYPDVLQSYSSKNEVEIQHELKKLDKQEFVTEFDEISKKIDPVTNVNELIPFAAELFDRDDEFSNEELLSLIKDTEKTIVTRNAMLELYQAKNKNNRNNELKELLKDKSFDREIQEKIIATTHFEKADVPLLESLVLDQEEMLSFQAMKQLRSLDKELALSLSQDILNEYKNYPEEKISAALKATSHYIKSNNSEKASLSQNSQATELINISLDIINSENYSPKLKDSAFFATSDLRSKEAILTILKQSNVDRELIVYAIDQNFYVLNEILLNDPSLEEIELIINAMEMHPITDLYDSLNTVISNVKDDNLRERGEKALAHIKEEGTKGNHKWLDSVGGGK
;
A
#
# COMPACT_ATOMS: atom_id res chain seq x y z
N MET A 1 -64.95 -62.03 -18.75
CA MET A 1 -65.56 -61.85 -17.41
C MET A 1 -64.55 -62.34 -16.38
N SER A 2 -63.76 -61.44 -15.79
CA SER A 2 -63.13 -61.63 -14.46
C SER A 2 -62.29 -60.39 -14.15
N LYS A 3 -62.73 -59.67 -13.11
CA LYS A 3 -62.00 -58.60 -12.41
C LYS A 3 -61.12 -59.25 -11.32
N TYR A 4 -60.17 -58.46 -10.82
CA TYR A 4 -59.42 -58.57 -9.54
C TYR A 4 -57.97 -59.08 -9.58
N LEU A 5 -57.06 -58.14 -9.86
CA LEU A 5 -56.05 -57.55 -8.95
C LEU A 5 -55.38 -58.38 -7.83
N LYS A 6 -54.03 -58.20 -7.76
CA LYS A 6 -53.03 -58.39 -6.67
C LYS A 6 -52.33 -59.77 -6.66
N ALA A 7 -51.00 -59.91 -6.57
CA ALA A 7 -49.89 -58.95 -6.42
C ALA A 7 -48.54 -59.62 -6.80
N MET A 8 -47.56 -58.77 -7.16
CA MET A 8 -46.09 -58.90 -7.01
C MET A 8 -45.39 -60.25 -7.25
N THR A 9 -44.53 -60.33 -8.27
CA THR A 9 -43.08 -60.09 -8.12
C THR A 9 -42.31 -60.29 -9.45
N LEU A 10 -41.29 -59.44 -9.61
CA LEU A 10 -40.03 -59.62 -10.33
C LEU A 10 -39.98 -59.72 -11.87
N SER A 11 -39.25 -58.74 -12.42
CA SER A 11 -38.06 -58.92 -13.27
C SER A 11 -38.19 -58.49 -14.73
N THR A 12 -37.31 -57.54 -15.09
CA THR A 12 -36.64 -57.32 -16.40
C THR A 12 -37.53 -56.89 -17.59
N ALA A 13 -37.21 -55.87 -18.40
CA ALA A 13 -35.97 -55.14 -18.61
C ALA A 13 -36.26 -53.71 -19.09
N MET A 14 -35.47 -52.78 -18.56
CA MET A 14 -35.39 -51.37 -18.90
C MET A 14 -34.49 -51.25 -20.14
N LEU A 15 -35.05 -50.90 -21.31
CA LEU A 15 -34.27 -50.41 -22.43
C LEU A 15 -34.07 -48.89 -22.24
N LEU A 16 -32.99 -48.55 -21.55
CA LEU A 16 -32.42 -47.21 -21.55
C LEU A 16 -31.69 -47.02 -22.88
N THR A 17 -32.29 -46.25 -23.77
CA THR A 17 -31.57 -45.63 -24.88
C THR A 17 -30.56 -44.66 -24.29
N LEU A 18 -29.29 -45.06 -24.30
CA LEU A 18 -28.16 -44.15 -24.10
C LEU A 18 -28.15 -43.15 -25.27
N SER A 19 -28.72 -41.97 -25.04
CA SER A 19 -28.27 -40.78 -25.76
C SER A 19 -26.84 -40.51 -25.29
N ALA A 20 -25.87 -40.86 -26.12
CA ALA A 20 -24.49 -40.42 -25.94
C ALA A 20 -24.49 -38.88 -26.02
N GLY A 21 -24.52 -38.25 -24.85
CA GLY A 21 -24.11 -36.86 -24.73
C GLY A 21 -22.64 -36.82 -25.11
N VAL A 22 -22.34 -36.26 -26.28
CA VAL A 22 -20.98 -35.83 -26.60
C VAL A 22 -20.70 -34.69 -25.64
N VAL A 23 -20.05 -35.00 -24.52
CA VAL A 23 -19.36 -33.99 -23.72
C VAL A 23 -18.19 -33.55 -24.60
N VAL A 24 -18.38 -32.45 -25.33
CA VAL A 24 -17.27 -31.75 -25.97
C VAL A 24 -16.42 -31.23 -24.83
N ALA A 25 -15.31 -31.91 -24.56
CA ALA A 25 -14.26 -31.38 -23.71
C ALA A 25 -13.71 -30.16 -24.44
N TYR A 26 -14.11 -28.96 -24.02
CA TYR A 26 -13.44 -27.75 -24.47
C TYR A 26 -11.98 -27.86 -24.03
N PRO A 27 -11.01 -27.76 -24.96
CA PRO A 27 -9.61 -27.68 -24.55
C PRO A 27 -9.46 -26.51 -23.59
N ASP A 28 -8.59 -26.68 -22.60
CA ASP A 28 -8.33 -25.67 -21.59
C ASP A 28 -7.95 -24.35 -22.27
N VAL A 29 -8.71 -23.28 -22.00
CA VAL A 29 -8.47 -21.94 -22.57
C VAL A 29 -7.01 -21.51 -22.39
N LEU A 30 -6.38 -21.82 -21.25
CA LEU A 30 -4.96 -21.50 -21.03
C LEU A 30 -4.04 -22.28 -21.99
N GLN A 31 -4.37 -23.55 -22.23
CA GLN A 31 -3.63 -24.42 -23.15
C GLN A 31 -3.71 -23.92 -24.59
N SER A 32 -4.82 -23.27 -24.98
CA SER A 32 -5.02 -22.73 -26.33
C SER A 32 -4.02 -21.60 -26.66
N TYR A 33 -3.50 -20.90 -25.65
CA TYR A 33 -2.55 -19.80 -25.79
C TYR A 33 -1.12 -20.14 -25.36
N SER A 34 -0.89 -21.23 -24.62
CA SER A 34 0.41 -21.62 -24.06
C SER A 34 1.59 -21.75 -25.04
N SER A 35 1.32 -21.89 -26.33
CA SER A 35 2.35 -22.01 -27.39
C SER A 35 2.47 -20.77 -28.28
N LYS A 36 1.67 -19.74 -28.02
CA LYS A 36 1.56 -18.52 -28.82
C LYS A 36 2.34 -17.38 -28.19
N ASN A 37 2.89 -16.50 -29.02
CA ASN A 37 3.43 -15.23 -28.54
C ASN A 37 2.33 -14.16 -28.40
N GLU A 38 2.63 -13.05 -27.75
CA GLU A 38 1.70 -11.96 -27.48
C GLU A 38 0.97 -11.43 -28.74
N VAL A 39 1.68 -11.29 -29.86
CA VAL A 39 1.10 -10.81 -31.13
C VAL A 39 0.11 -11.81 -31.71
N GLU A 40 0.41 -13.10 -31.63
CA GLU A 40 -0.48 -14.17 -32.08
C GLU A 40 -1.74 -14.25 -31.23
N ILE A 41 -1.59 -14.15 -29.90
CA ILE A 41 -2.71 -14.10 -28.95
C ILE A 41 -3.60 -12.92 -29.30
N GLN A 42 -3.04 -11.70 -29.39
CA GLN A 42 -3.83 -10.50 -29.67
C GLN A 42 -4.59 -10.58 -31.00
N HIS A 43 -3.98 -11.14 -32.05
CA HIS A 43 -4.65 -11.34 -33.33
C HIS A 43 -5.82 -12.34 -33.25
N GLU A 44 -5.77 -13.33 -32.37
CA GLU A 44 -6.90 -14.21 -32.12
C GLU A 44 -7.98 -13.53 -31.28
N LEU A 45 -7.59 -12.79 -30.25
CA LEU A 45 -8.53 -12.04 -29.43
C LEU A 45 -9.32 -11.04 -30.26
N LYS A 46 -8.72 -10.36 -31.24
CA LYS A 46 -9.38 -9.46 -32.22
C LYS A 46 -10.53 -10.09 -33.01
N LYS A 47 -10.60 -11.42 -33.09
CA LYS A 47 -11.64 -12.13 -33.84
C LYS A 47 -12.87 -12.47 -32.99
N LEU A 48 -12.72 -12.49 -31.67
CA LEU A 48 -13.82 -12.75 -30.75
C LEU A 48 -14.78 -11.57 -30.76
N ASP A 49 -16.08 -11.84 -30.66
CA ASP A 49 -17.03 -10.76 -30.38
C ASP A 49 -16.85 -10.24 -28.94
N LYS A 50 -17.48 -9.11 -28.62
CA LYS A 50 -17.36 -8.47 -27.31
C LYS A 50 -17.68 -9.41 -26.14
N GLN A 51 -18.73 -10.23 -26.25
CA GLN A 51 -19.17 -11.08 -25.15
C GLN A 51 -18.29 -12.33 -25.02
N GLU A 52 -17.89 -12.90 -26.15
CA GLU A 52 -16.90 -13.98 -26.21
C GLU A 52 -15.58 -13.54 -25.61
N PHE A 53 -15.08 -12.36 -25.97
CA PHE A 53 -13.85 -11.80 -25.43
C PHE A 53 -13.89 -11.63 -23.91
N VAL A 54 -14.94 -11.02 -23.36
CA VAL A 54 -15.09 -10.85 -21.90
C VAL A 54 -15.15 -12.21 -21.19
N THR A 55 -15.77 -13.20 -21.81
CA THR A 55 -15.84 -14.57 -21.26
C THR A 55 -14.47 -15.23 -21.28
N GLU A 56 -13.75 -15.12 -22.39
CA GLU A 56 -12.40 -15.66 -22.56
C GLU A 56 -11.42 -15.04 -21.56
N PHE A 57 -11.46 -13.71 -21.40
CA PHE A 57 -10.67 -12.96 -20.42
C PHE A 57 -10.90 -13.49 -19.00
N ASP A 58 -12.17 -13.71 -18.64
CA ASP A 58 -12.55 -14.18 -17.31
C ASP A 58 -12.14 -15.64 -17.06
N GLU A 59 -12.29 -16.50 -18.05
CA GLU A 59 -11.89 -17.91 -17.96
C GLU A 59 -10.39 -18.09 -17.80
N ILE A 60 -9.58 -17.24 -18.45
CA ILE A 60 -8.13 -17.24 -18.23
C ILE A 60 -7.79 -16.68 -16.85
N SER A 61 -8.45 -15.59 -16.45
CA SER A 61 -8.24 -14.97 -15.14
C SER A 61 -8.52 -15.95 -13.98
N LYS A 62 -9.42 -16.91 -14.15
CA LYS A 62 -9.68 -18.00 -13.17
C LYS A 62 -8.52 -18.98 -13.00
N LYS A 63 -7.68 -19.12 -14.02
CA LYS A 63 -6.65 -20.18 -14.12
C LYS A 63 -5.25 -19.67 -13.83
N ILE A 64 -5.08 -18.36 -13.79
CA ILE A 64 -3.81 -17.69 -13.52
C ILE A 64 -3.67 -17.47 -12.02
N ASP A 65 -2.48 -17.76 -11.50
CA ASP A 65 -2.03 -17.31 -10.19
C ASP A 65 -1.50 -15.87 -10.32
N PRO A 66 -2.15 -14.89 -9.66
CA PRO A 66 -1.77 -13.49 -9.74
C PRO A 66 -0.35 -13.20 -9.23
N VAL A 67 0.30 -14.13 -8.51
CA VAL A 67 1.68 -13.97 -8.02
C VAL A 67 2.71 -14.43 -9.04
N THR A 68 2.43 -15.50 -9.80
CA THR A 68 3.47 -16.19 -10.58
C THR A 68 3.32 -16.01 -12.08
N ASN A 69 2.10 -15.86 -12.61
CA ASN A 69 1.87 -15.79 -14.04
C ASN A 69 0.88 -14.70 -14.50
N VAL A 70 0.71 -13.64 -13.70
CA VAL A 70 -0.12 -12.47 -14.06
C VAL A 70 0.22 -11.86 -15.43
N ASN A 71 1.46 -11.97 -15.89
CA ASN A 71 1.91 -11.47 -17.19
C ASN A 71 1.20 -12.14 -18.38
N GLU A 72 0.61 -13.33 -18.20
CA GLU A 72 -0.18 -14.01 -19.23
C GLU A 72 -1.47 -13.25 -19.58
N LEU A 73 -1.94 -12.33 -18.72
CA LEU A 73 -3.09 -11.47 -18.98
C LEU A 73 -2.76 -10.22 -19.78
N ILE A 74 -1.48 -9.89 -20.00
CA ILE A 74 -1.08 -8.66 -20.70
C ILE A 74 -1.71 -8.53 -22.10
N PRO A 75 -1.69 -9.55 -22.97
CA PRO A 75 -2.30 -9.45 -24.30
C PRO A 75 -3.81 -9.22 -24.23
N PHE A 76 -4.47 -9.77 -23.21
CA PHE A 76 -5.90 -9.62 -22.98
C PHE A 76 -6.24 -8.22 -22.48
N ALA A 77 -5.47 -7.69 -21.53
CA ALA A 77 -5.64 -6.33 -21.07
C ALA A 77 -5.37 -5.34 -22.21
N ALA A 78 -4.31 -5.53 -23.00
CA ALA A 78 -4.02 -4.70 -24.15
C ALA A 78 -5.19 -4.68 -25.15
N GLU A 79 -5.74 -5.85 -25.48
CA GLU A 79 -6.89 -5.95 -26.38
C GLU A 79 -8.17 -5.30 -25.79
N LEU A 80 -8.42 -5.45 -24.49
CA LEU A 80 -9.55 -4.80 -23.82
C LEU A 80 -9.49 -3.27 -23.99
N PHE A 81 -8.30 -2.68 -23.87
CA PHE A 81 -8.08 -1.25 -24.04
C PHE A 81 -8.08 -0.81 -25.51
N ASP A 82 -7.66 -1.66 -26.44
CA ASP A 82 -7.79 -1.41 -27.89
C ASP A 82 -9.26 -1.38 -28.35
N ARG A 83 -10.15 -2.07 -27.63
CA ARG A 83 -11.60 -2.17 -27.88
C ARG A 83 -12.43 -1.19 -27.06
N ASP A 84 -11.85 -0.10 -26.56
CA ASP A 84 -12.52 0.75 -25.59
C ASP A 84 -13.87 1.28 -26.11
N ASP A 85 -13.98 1.59 -27.39
CA ASP A 85 -15.17 2.10 -28.07
C ASP A 85 -16.33 1.09 -28.16
N GLU A 86 -16.06 -0.21 -28.01
CA GLU A 86 -17.08 -1.26 -27.98
C GLU A 86 -17.86 -1.31 -26.66
N PHE A 87 -17.32 -0.71 -25.59
CA PHE A 87 -17.89 -0.76 -24.24
C PHE A 87 -18.50 0.59 -23.82
N SER A 88 -19.80 0.58 -23.54
CA SER A 88 -20.48 1.70 -22.89
C SER A 88 -20.14 1.77 -21.39
N ASN A 89 -20.30 2.95 -20.79
CA ASN A 89 -20.09 3.14 -19.35
C ASN A 89 -21.05 2.29 -18.52
N GLU A 90 -22.30 2.16 -18.93
CA GLU A 90 -23.31 1.34 -18.27
C GLU A 90 -22.95 -0.15 -18.28
N GLU A 91 -22.45 -0.65 -19.41
CA GLU A 91 -21.97 -2.03 -19.54
C GLU A 91 -20.75 -2.29 -18.64
N LEU A 92 -19.77 -1.38 -18.63
CA LEU A 92 -18.60 -1.50 -17.76
C LEU A 92 -18.99 -1.51 -16.28
N LEU A 93 -19.89 -0.61 -15.86
CA LEU A 93 -20.42 -0.61 -14.50
C LEU A 93 -21.17 -1.89 -14.16
N SER A 94 -21.89 -2.48 -15.12
CA SER A 94 -22.54 -3.78 -14.93
C SER A 94 -21.52 -4.89 -14.73
N LEU A 95 -20.46 -4.93 -15.54
CA LEU A 95 -19.40 -5.94 -15.43
C LEU A 95 -18.59 -5.80 -14.15
N ILE A 96 -18.32 -4.56 -13.69
CA ILE A 96 -17.67 -4.29 -12.40
C ILE A 96 -18.51 -4.82 -11.22
N LYS A 97 -19.84 -4.78 -11.35
CA LYS A 97 -20.79 -5.28 -10.34
C LYS A 97 -21.05 -6.79 -10.39
N ASP A 98 -20.67 -7.45 -11.47
CA ASP A 98 -20.99 -8.85 -11.69
C ASP A 98 -20.13 -9.76 -10.82
N THR A 99 -20.71 -10.30 -9.74
CA THR A 99 -20.02 -11.19 -8.80
C THR A 99 -19.70 -12.57 -9.38
N GLU A 100 -20.25 -12.93 -10.55
CA GLU A 100 -19.90 -14.17 -11.26
C GLU A 100 -18.57 -14.03 -12.02
N LYS A 101 -18.09 -12.80 -12.21
CA LYS A 101 -16.77 -12.52 -12.80
C LYS A 101 -15.69 -12.51 -11.73
N THR A 102 -14.50 -12.94 -12.11
CA THR A 102 -13.32 -12.87 -11.24
C THR A 102 -12.99 -11.43 -10.87
N ILE A 103 -12.35 -11.26 -9.71
CA ILE A 103 -11.88 -9.95 -9.26
C ILE A 103 -10.93 -9.29 -10.27
N VAL A 104 -10.11 -10.09 -10.95
CA VAL A 104 -9.16 -9.64 -11.97
C VAL A 104 -9.89 -9.05 -13.18
N THR A 105 -10.89 -9.76 -13.71
CA THR A 105 -11.75 -9.24 -14.78
C THR A 105 -12.44 -7.95 -14.35
N ARG A 106 -13.06 -7.93 -13.16
CA ARG A 106 -13.79 -6.76 -12.64
C ARG A 106 -12.86 -5.55 -12.46
N ASN A 107 -11.63 -5.77 -12.00
CA ASN A 107 -10.59 -4.75 -11.91
C ASN A 107 -10.18 -4.22 -13.29
N ALA A 108 -10.00 -5.09 -14.29
CA ALA A 108 -9.69 -4.67 -15.66
C ALA A 108 -10.81 -3.78 -16.24
N MET A 109 -12.08 -4.13 -16.00
CA MET A 109 -13.22 -3.30 -16.41
C MET A 109 -13.26 -1.95 -15.68
N LEU A 110 -12.92 -1.92 -14.39
CA LEU A 110 -12.77 -0.69 -13.61
C LEU A 110 -11.66 0.21 -14.18
N GLU A 111 -10.50 -0.36 -14.53
CA GLU A 111 -9.39 0.39 -15.11
C GLU A 111 -9.75 0.96 -16.49
N LEU A 112 -10.42 0.18 -17.35
CA LEU A 112 -10.94 0.66 -18.61
C LEU A 112 -11.97 1.78 -18.41
N TYR A 113 -12.92 1.62 -17.49
CA TYR A 113 -13.90 2.66 -17.15
C TYR A 113 -13.21 3.96 -16.75
N GLN A 114 -12.21 3.89 -15.86
CA GLN A 114 -11.48 5.07 -15.40
C GLN A 114 -10.65 5.70 -16.50
N ALA A 115 -10.03 4.91 -17.38
CA ALA A 115 -9.28 5.43 -18.52
C ALA A 115 -10.19 6.21 -19.48
N LYS A 116 -11.36 5.66 -19.81
CA LYS A 116 -12.38 6.32 -20.65
C LYS A 116 -12.93 7.60 -20.00
N ASN A 117 -13.01 7.61 -18.68
CA ASN A 117 -13.62 8.69 -17.89
C ASN A 117 -12.60 9.52 -17.10
N LYS A 118 -11.35 9.60 -17.57
CA LYS A 118 -10.23 10.24 -16.84
C LYS A 118 -10.50 11.69 -16.42
N ASN A 119 -11.31 12.41 -17.20
CA ASN A 119 -11.67 13.81 -16.95
C ASN A 119 -13.05 13.98 -16.30
N ASN A 120 -13.77 12.89 -16.04
CA ASN A 120 -15.08 12.92 -15.43
C ASN A 120 -14.98 12.74 -13.92
N ARG A 121 -16.01 13.20 -13.20
CA ARG A 121 -16.08 13.10 -11.74
C ARG A 121 -16.29 11.68 -11.22
N ASN A 122 -16.63 10.73 -12.11
CA ASN A 122 -16.86 9.31 -11.79
C ASN A 122 -17.85 9.12 -10.63
N ASN A 123 -18.94 9.88 -10.63
CA ASN A 123 -19.94 9.86 -9.56
C ASN A 123 -20.55 8.46 -9.41
N GLU A 124 -20.69 7.73 -10.51
CA GLU A 124 -21.23 6.37 -10.53
C GLU A 124 -20.35 5.40 -9.73
N LEU A 125 -19.02 5.52 -9.82
CA LEU A 125 -18.09 4.72 -9.01
C LEU A 125 -18.15 5.13 -7.54
N LYS A 126 -18.29 6.44 -7.25
CA LYS A 126 -18.44 6.94 -5.88
C LYS A 126 -19.74 6.46 -5.22
N GLU A 127 -20.82 6.29 -5.98
CA GLU A 127 -22.05 5.68 -5.47
C GLU A 127 -21.84 4.21 -5.06
N LEU A 128 -20.95 3.46 -5.72
CA LEU A 128 -20.63 2.06 -5.33
C LEU A 128 -19.95 1.97 -3.97
N LEU A 129 -19.27 3.03 -3.54
CA LEU A 129 -18.63 3.09 -2.22
C LEU A 129 -19.64 3.18 -1.08
N LYS A 130 -20.91 3.50 -1.36
CA LYS A 130 -21.97 3.55 -0.36
C LYS A 130 -22.63 2.20 -0.11
N ASP A 131 -22.41 1.24 -1.00
CA ASP A 131 -22.97 -0.11 -0.90
C ASP A 131 -22.04 -1.01 -0.08
N LYS A 132 -22.42 -1.29 1.17
CA LYS A 132 -21.63 -2.16 2.07
C LYS A 132 -21.58 -3.63 1.65
N SER A 133 -22.44 -4.05 0.72
CA SER A 133 -22.41 -5.42 0.17
C SER A 133 -21.49 -5.54 -1.04
N PHE A 134 -20.99 -4.41 -1.55
CA PHE A 134 -20.12 -4.38 -2.70
C PHE A 134 -18.71 -4.90 -2.35
N ASP A 135 -18.04 -5.43 -3.37
CA ASP A 135 -16.76 -6.11 -3.19
C ASP A 135 -15.67 -5.15 -2.68
N ARG A 136 -15.07 -5.50 -1.55
CA ARG A 136 -14.12 -4.65 -0.83
C ARG A 136 -12.85 -4.36 -1.62
N GLU A 137 -12.32 -5.34 -2.34
CA GLU A 137 -11.09 -5.15 -3.11
C GLU A 137 -11.33 -4.19 -4.27
N ILE A 138 -12.49 -4.29 -4.92
CA ILE A 138 -12.92 -3.30 -5.93
C ILE A 138 -13.14 -1.93 -5.32
N GLN A 139 -13.79 -1.83 -4.15
CA GLN A 139 -13.98 -0.55 -3.46
C GLN A 139 -12.65 0.12 -3.11
N GLU A 140 -11.69 -0.64 -2.60
CA GLU A 140 -10.36 -0.14 -2.30
C GLU A 140 -9.70 0.45 -3.55
N LYS A 141 -9.76 -0.29 -4.67
CA LYS A 141 -9.25 0.18 -5.96
C LYS A 141 -9.96 1.45 -6.41
N ILE A 142 -11.28 1.52 -6.31
CA ILE A 142 -12.06 2.73 -6.63
C ILE A 142 -11.55 3.92 -5.80
N ILE A 143 -11.38 3.78 -4.48
CA ILE A 143 -10.90 4.89 -3.63
C ILE A 143 -9.46 5.27 -4.01
N ALA A 144 -8.62 4.30 -4.34
CA ALA A 144 -7.21 4.54 -4.66
C ALA A 144 -7.01 5.28 -6.00
N THR A 145 -7.87 5.03 -7.00
CA THR A 145 -7.64 5.52 -8.37
C THR A 145 -8.66 6.53 -8.88
N THR A 146 -9.79 6.72 -8.18
CA THR A 146 -10.80 7.72 -8.55
C THR A 146 -10.37 9.12 -8.13
N HIS A 147 -10.72 10.13 -8.93
CA HIS A 147 -10.54 11.53 -8.56
C HIS A 147 -11.64 11.98 -7.58
N PHE A 148 -11.23 12.40 -6.39
CA PHE A 148 -12.10 13.01 -5.38
C PHE A 148 -11.93 14.53 -5.35
N GLU A 149 -13.02 15.24 -5.10
CA GLU A 149 -13.08 16.70 -4.96
C GLU A 149 -13.53 17.07 -3.53
N LYS A 150 -13.49 18.36 -3.17
CA LYS A 150 -13.94 18.83 -1.84
C LYS A 150 -15.38 18.44 -1.50
N ALA A 151 -16.25 18.31 -2.50
CA ALA A 151 -17.63 17.88 -2.29
C ALA A 151 -17.74 16.41 -1.79
N ASP A 152 -16.70 15.60 -2.00
CA ASP A 152 -16.67 14.20 -1.62
C ASP A 152 -16.10 13.97 -0.21
N VAL A 153 -15.66 15.03 0.48
CA VAL A 153 -15.12 14.94 1.85
C VAL A 153 -16.04 14.17 2.82
N PRO A 154 -17.38 14.41 2.85
CA PRO A 154 -18.26 13.66 3.73
C PRO A 154 -18.31 12.16 3.44
N LEU A 155 -18.16 11.76 2.16
CA LEU A 155 -18.10 10.34 1.79
C LEU A 155 -16.80 9.72 2.31
N LEU A 156 -15.66 10.38 2.08
CA LEU A 156 -14.36 9.89 2.55
C LEU A 156 -14.29 9.82 4.08
N GLU A 157 -14.81 10.82 4.78
CA GLU A 157 -14.93 10.82 6.24
C GLU A 157 -15.76 9.62 6.71
N SER A 158 -16.91 9.35 6.09
CA SER A 158 -17.73 8.19 6.46
C SER A 158 -17.00 6.86 6.26
N LEU A 159 -16.19 6.73 5.21
CA LEU A 159 -15.39 5.54 4.93
C LEU A 159 -14.22 5.34 5.91
N VAL A 160 -13.66 6.44 6.43
CA VAL A 160 -12.64 6.40 7.50
C VAL A 160 -13.24 5.92 8.83
N LEU A 161 -14.44 6.42 9.15
CA LEU A 161 -15.12 6.14 10.42
C LEU A 161 -15.78 4.75 10.43
N ASP A 162 -16.23 4.24 9.29
CA ASP A 162 -16.83 2.91 9.19
C ASP A 162 -15.85 1.83 9.65
N GLN A 163 -16.32 0.74 10.26
CA GLN A 163 -15.45 -0.28 10.90
C GLN A 163 -14.59 -1.09 9.93
N GLU A 164 -14.59 -0.76 8.63
CA GLU A 164 -13.90 -1.51 7.59
C GLU A 164 -12.44 -1.05 7.41
N GLU A 165 -11.53 -1.97 7.70
CA GLU A 165 -10.09 -1.76 7.92
C GLU A 165 -9.33 -1.20 6.70
N MET A 166 -9.49 -1.83 5.53
CA MET A 166 -8.72 -1.50 4.32
C MET A 166 -9.22 -0.23 3.62
N LEU A 167 -10.54 0.02 3.65
CA LEU A 167 -11.13 1.22 3.05
C LEU A 167 -10.71 2.48 3.80
N SER A 168 -10.58 2.38 5.13
CA SER A 168 -10.14 3.47 6.00
C SER A 168 -8.77 4.02 5.57
N PHE A 169 -7.83 3.15 5.18
CA PHE A 169 -6.49 3.57 4.77
C PHE A 169 -6.51 4.39 3.48
N GLN A 170 -7.17 3.89 2.43
CA GLN A 170 -7.24 4.61 1.16
C GLN A 170 -8.07 5.89 1.30
N ALA A 171 -9.17 5.86 2.06
CA ALA A 171 -10.02 7.02 2.28
C ALA A 171 -9.28 8.12 3.05
N MET A 172 -8.52 7.77 4.10
CA MET A 172 -7.67 8.72 4.84
C MET A 172 -6.61 9.34 3.93
N LYS A 173 -5.99 8.53 3.05
CA LYS A 173 -5.00 9.00 2.08
C LYS A 173 -5.59 10.04 1.11
N GLN A 174 -6.80 9.79 0.59
CA GLN A 174 -7.51 10.75 -0.26
C GLN A 174 -7.91 12.00 0.54
N LEU A 175 -8.50 11.82 1.72
CA LEU A 175 -8.97 12.91 2.59
C LEU A 175 -7.84 13.87 2.94
N ARG A 176 -6.65 13.36 3.28
CA ARG A 176 -5.46 14.19 3.56
C ARG A 176 -5.09 15.14 2.42
N SER A 177 -5.39 14.79 1.17
CA SER A 177 -5.13 15.67 0.02
C SER A 177 -6.17 16.77 -0.15
N LEU A 178 -7.39 16.56 0.35
CA LEU A 178 -8.54 17.44 0.17
C LEU A 178 -8.81 18.34 1.39
N ASP A 179 -8.66 17.78 2.59
CA ASP A 179 -8.84 18.42 3.89
C ASP A 179 -7.84 17.85 4.92
N LYS A 180 -6.70 18.53 5.04
CA LYS A 180 -5.59 18.12 5.91
C LYS A 180 -5.95 18.18 7.39
N GLU A 181 -6.76 19.16 7.79
CA GLU A 181 -7.13 19.39 9.19
C GLU A 181 -8.12 18.33 9.66
N LEU A 182 -9.13 18.01 8.84
CA LEU A 182 -10.06 16.93 9.14
C LEU A 182 -9.34 15.57 9.18
N ALA A 183 -8.46 15.29 8.21
CA ALA A 183 -7.67 14.07 8.22
C ALA A 183 -6.80 13.94 9.47
N LEU A 184 -6.19 15.04 9.93
CA LEU A 184 -5.43 15.07 11.18
C LEU A 184 -6.34 14.79 12.38
N SER A 185 -7.47 15.48 12.50
CA SER A 185 -8.42 15.30 13.60
C SER A 185 -8.85 13.84 13.73
N LEU A 186 -9.29 13.23 12.63
CA LEU A 186 -9.69 11.82 12.60
C LEU A 186 -8.53 10.87 12.97
N SER A 187 -7.33 11.19 12.49
CA SER A 187 -6.14 10.39 12.83
C SER A 187 -5.79 10.51 14.31
N GLN A 188 -5.91 11.69 14.91
CA GLN A 188 -5.69 11.89 16.34
C GLN A 188 -6.74 11.15 17.17
N ASP A 189 -8.01 11.19 16.78
CA ASP A 189 -9.08 10.44 17.45
C ASP A 189 -8.79 8.92 17.43
N ILE A 190 -8.33 8.40 16.29
CA ILE A 190 -7.91 6.99 16.17
C ILE A 190 -6.69 6.71 17.05
N LEU A 191 -5.67 7.56 17.03
CA LEU A 191 -4.43 7.35 17.76
C LEU A 191 -4.59 7.49 19.28
N ASN A 192 -5.51 8.34 19.75
CA ASN A 192 -5.82 8.49 21.17
C ASN A 192 -6.42 7.21 21.78
N GLU A 193 -7.10 6.41 20.97
CA GLU A 193 -7.72 5.15 21.36
C GLU A 193 -7.19 3.97 20.53
N TYR A 194 -5.95 4.03 20.03
CA TYR A 194 -5.42 3.06 19.04
C TYR A 194 -5.57 1.60 19.48
N LYS A 195 -5.53 1.30 20.77
CA LYS A 195 -5.74 -0.04 21.33
C LYS A 195 -7.14 -0.63 21.04
N ASN A 196 -8.11 0.21 20.70
CA ASN A 196 -9.49 -0.17 20.38
C ASN A 196 -9.74 -0.29 18.87
N TYR A 197 -8.74 0.05 18.04
CA TYR A 197 -8.88 0.04 16.59
C TYR A 197 -8.10 -1.10 15.95
N PRO A 198 -8.55 -1.61 14.78
CA PRO A 198 -7.76 -2.53 13.97
C PRO A 198 -6.43 -1.92 13.50
N GLU A 199 -5.42 -2.77 13.30
CA GLU A 199 -4.06 -2.35 12.99
C GLU A 199 -3.94 -1.52 11.69
N GLU A 200 -4.75 -1.82 10.68
CA GLU A 200 -4.81 -1.07 9.42
C GLU A 200 -5.25 0.38 9.64
N LYS A 201 -6.23 0.60 10.53
CA LYS A 201 -6.68 1.95 10.89
C LYS A 201 -5.62 2.70 11.66
N ILE A 202 -4.95 2.03 12.59
CA ILE A 202 -3.81 2.61 13.33
C ILE A 202 -2.71 3.00 12.33
N SER A 203 -2.37 2.11 11.39
CA SER A 203 -1.36 2.35 10.35
C SER A 203 -1.71 3.55 9.45
N ALA A 204 -2.99 3.66 9.07
CA ALA A 204 -3.50 4.80 8.32
C ALA A 204 -3.34 6.12 9.09
N ALA A 205 -3.73 6.11 10.37
CA ALA A 205 -3.66 7.27 11.25
C ALA A 205 -2.21 7.70 11.54
N LEU A 206 -1.31 6.75 11.80
CA LEU A 206 0.13 7.00 11.96
C LEU A 206 0.71 7.71 10.73
N LYS A 207 0.42 7.20 9.53
CA LYS A 207 0.90 7.75 8.26
C LYS A 207 0.29 9.10 7.91
N ALA A 208 -0.98 9.32 8.26
CA ALA A 208 -1.65 10.59 8.04
C ALA A 208 -1.07 11.68 8.96
N THR A 209 -0.93 11.37 10.25
CA THR A 209 -0.34 12.27 11.26
C THR A 209 1.12 12.60 10.95
N SER A 210 1.96 11.61 10.63
CA SER A 210 3.38 11.86 10.28
C SER A 210 3.51 12.77 9.06
N HIS A 211 2.70 12.55 8.03
CA HIS A 211 2.70 13.38 6.82
C HIS A 211 2.22 14.80 7.09
N TYR A 212 1.20 14.98 7.94
CA TYR A 212 0.72 16.30 8.35
C TYR A 212 1.85 17.08 9.04
N ILE A 213 2.47 16.47 10.06
CA ILE A 213 3.57 17.07 10.81
C ILE A 213 4.73 17.43 9.86
N LYS A 214 5.18 16.48 9.03
CA LYS A 214 6.24 16.70 8.05
C LYS A 214 5.94 17.86 7.09
N SER A 215 4.70 17.98 6.61
CA SER A 215 4.32 19.02 5.64
C SER A 215 4.27 20.41 6.26
N ASN A 216 3.86 20.50 7.53
CA ASN A 216 3.69 21.77 8.25
C ASN A 216 4.93 22.20 9.05
N ASN A 217 5.95 21.35 9.18
CA ASN A 217 7.26 21.66 9.76
C ASN A 217 8.18 22.47 8.81
N SER A 218 7.69 22.87 7.63
CA SER A 218 8.47 23.65 6.64
C SER A 218 8.62 25.13 6.98
N GLU A 219 7.94 25.62 8.02
CA GLU A 219 8.09 26.98 8.54
C GLU A 219 8.64 26.96 9.95
N LYS A 220 9.71 27.74 10.20
CA LYS A 220 10.31 28.00 11.52
C LYS A 220 9.27 28.50 12.54
N ALA A 221 8.57 27.61 13.22
CA ALA A 221 7.68 27.84 14.37
C ALA A 221 7.29 26.44 14.89
N SER A 222 6.97 26.14 16.14
CA SER A 222 6.93 26.80 17.44
C SER A 222 6.43 25.70 18.41
N LEU A 223 6.48 25.93 19.73
CA LEU A 223 6.24 24.98 20.83
C LEU A 223 4.97 24.08 20.76
N SER A 224 3.99 24.36 19.90
CA SER A 224 2.77 23.54 19.73
C SER A 224 2.92 22.34 18.79
N GLN A 225 3.85 22.38 17.82
CA GLN A 225 4.14 21.22 16.95
C GLN A 225 4.92 20.13 17.69
N ASN A 226 5.58 20.50 18.79
CA ASN A 226 6.30 19.56 19.64
C ASN A 226 5.35 18.55 20.30
N SER A 227 4.15 18.96 20.73
CA SER A 227 3.26 18.01 21.43
C SER A 227 2.72 16.92 20.50
N GLN A 228 2.35 17.25 19.26
CA GLN A 228 1.86 16.25 18.30
C GLN A 228 2.97 15.31 17.82
N ALA A 229 4.17 15.84 17.58
CA ALA A 229 5.32 15.01 17.23
C ALA A 229 5.71 14.09 18.39
N THR A 230 5.83 14.62 19.61
CA THR A 230 6.12 13.83 20.81
C THR A 230 5.04 12.77 21.07
N GLU A 231 3.76 13.12 20.92
CA GLU A 231 2.64 12.17 21.07
C GLU A 231 2.73 11.02 20.04
N LEU A 232 2.95 11.35 18.77
CA LEU A 232 3.13 10.34 17.73
C LEU A 232 4.35 9.46 17.99
N ILE A 233 5.48 10.02 18.44
CA ILE A 233 6.68 9.26 18.81
C ILE A 233 6.36 8.30 19.97
N ASN A 234 5.68 8.78 21.01
CA ASN A 234 5.32 7.97 22.17
C ASN A 234 4.39 6.81 21.81
N ILE A 235 3.36 7.07 20.99
CA ILE A 235 2.44 6.02 20.53
C ILE A 235 3.18 5.01 19.65
N SER A 236 4.04 5.50 18.75
CA SER A 236 4.83 4.63 17.87
C SER A 236 5.79 3.75 18.66
N LEU A 237 6.42 4.28 19.71
CA LEU A 237 7.28 3.53 20.62
C LEU A 237 6.52 2.45 21.39
N ASP A 238 5.32 2.75 21.88
CA ASP A 238 4.49 1.74 22.54
C ASP A 238 4.15 0.59 21.58
N ILE A 239 3.81 0.92 20.33
CA ILE A 239 3.52 -0.07 19.29
C ILE A 239 4.74 -0.93 18.96
N ILE A 240 5.91 -0.30 18.70
CA ILE A 240 7.16 -0.98 18.35
C ILE A 240 7.57 -1.97 19.44
N ASN A 241 7.47 -1.55 20.71
CA ASN A 241 7.92 -2.31 21.86
C ASN A 241 6.90 -3.33 22.39
N SER A 242 5.64 -3.26 21.96
CA SER A 242 4.59 -4.18 22.39
C SER A 242 4.69 -5.54 21.69
N GLU A 243 4.51 -6.63 22.42
CA GLU A 243 4.42 -7.98 21.85
C GLU A 243 3.06 -8.28 21.22
N ASN A 244 2.06 -7.41 21.43
CA ASN A 244 0.67 -7.63 21.02
C ASN A 244 0.37 -7.20 19.58
N TYR A 245 1.31 -6.53 18.92
CA TYR A 245 1.10 -5.99 17.57
C TYR A 245 1.91 -6.74 16.53
N SER A 246 1.35 -6.86 15.33
CA SER A 246 2.00 -7.53 14.21
C SER A 246 3.27 -6.78 13.76
N PRO A 247 4.23 -7.48 13.12
CA PRO A 247 5.38 -6.83 12.50
C PRO A 247 4.99 -5.71 11.52
N LYS A 248 3.89 -5.89 10.76
CA LYS A 248 3.39 -4.89 9.80
C LYS A 248 3.01 -3.56 10.47
N LEU A 249 2.35 -3.62 11.62
CA LEU A 249 1.99 -2.40 12.37
C LEU A 249 3.23 -1.77 13.03
N LYS A 250 4.16 -2.58 13.54
CA LYS A 250 5.43 -2.08 14.08
C LYS A 250 6.25 -1.34 13.04
N ASP A 251 6.36 -1.89 11.83
CA ASP A 251 7.01 -1.24 10.69
C ASP A 251 6.31 0.07 10.34
N SER A 252 4.97 0.08 10.37
CA SER A 252 4.19 1.30 10.12
C SER A 252 4.47 2.40 11.15
N ALA A 253 4.57 2.05 12.43
CA ALA A 253 4.96 2.96 13.51
C ALA A 253 6.42 3.45 13.37
N PHE A 254 7.32 2.54 12.98
CA PHE A 254 8.71 2.88 12.68
C PHE A 254 8.81 3.90 11.55
N PHE A 255 8.18 3.64 10.40
CA PHE A 255 8.21 4.55 9.25
C PHE A 255 7.54 5.89 9.56
N ALA A 256 6.42 5.88 10.28
CA ALA A 256 5.76 7.12 10.70
C ALA A 256 6.67 7.99 11.58
N THR A 257 7.42 7.38 12.49
CA THR A 257 8.41 8.08 13.33
C THR A 257 9.59 8.59 12.50
N SER A 258 10.14 7.75 11.62
CA SER A 258 11.30 8.09 10.78
C SER A 258 10.99 9.25 9.83
N ASP A 259 9.76 9.27 9.29
CA ASP A 259 9.28 10.31 8.38
C ASP A 259 9.17 11.71 9.01
N LEU A 260 9.14 11.82 10.35
CA LEU A 260 9.09 13.12 11.04
C LEU A 260 10.34 13.95 10.82
N ARG A 261 11.47 13.29 10.61
CA ARG A 261 12.78 13.93 10.37
C ARG A 261 13.13 15.02 11.37
N SER A 262 12.86 14.74 12.63
CA SER A 262 13.26 15.57 13.76
C SER A 262 14.38 14.91 14.55
N LYS A 263 15.15 15.73 15.28
CA LYS A 263 16.19 15.26 16.21
C LYS A 263 15.63 14.23 17.19
N GLU A 264 14.47 14.51 17.80
CA GLU A 264 13.86 13.61 18.79
C GLU A 264 13.47 12.27 18.17
N ALA A 265 12.87 12.27 16.97
CA ALA A 265 12.43 11.06 16.31
C ALA A 265 13.60 10.14 15.92
N ILE A 266 14.64 10.68 15.27
CA ILE A 266 15.78 9.86 14.83
C ILE A 266 16.57 9.31 16.02
N LEU A 267 16.81 10.12 17.06
CA LEU A 267 17.50 9.64 18.27
C LEU A 267 16.68 8.56 18.99
N THR A 268 15.36 8.68 19.00
CA THR A 268 14.45 7.68 19.56
C THR A 268 14.55 6.36 18.81
N ILE A 269 14.54 6.41 17.47
CA ILE A 269 14.70 5.22 16.62
C ILE A 269 16.04 4.54 16.88
N LEU A 270 17.14 5.30 16.90
CA LEU A 270 18.49 4.74 17.08
C LEU A 270 18.71 4.06 18.44
N LYS A 271 17.84 4.34 19.43
CA LYS A 271 17.86 3.68 20.74
C LYS A 271 17.13 2.33 20.77
N GLN A 272 16.34 2.00 19.75
CA GLN A 272 15.56 0.77 19.74
C GLN A 272 16.44 -0.42 19.32
N SER A 273 16.55 -1.42 20.19
CA SER A 273 17.35 -2.64 19.96
C SER A 273 16.56 -3.80 19.35
N ASN A 274 15.24 -3.69 19.32
CA ASN A 274 14.29 -4.68 18.84
C ASN A 274 13.75 -4.38 17.42
N VAL A 275 14.33 -3.39 16.74
CA VAL A 275 14.01 -3.04 15.36
C VAL A 275 15.04 -3.67 14.43
N ASP A 276 14.57 -4.19 13.30
CA ASP A 276 15.44 -4.81 12.29
C ASP A 276 16.51 -3.83 11.79
N ARG A 277 17.72 -4.35 11.61
CA ARG A 277 18.88 -3.55 11.22
C ARG A 277 18.64 -2.82 9.90
N GLU A 278 17.98 -3.46 8.95
CA GLU A 278 17.63 -2.90 7.64
C GLU A 278 16.75 -1.64 7.77
N LEU A 279 15.80 -1.64 8.71
CA LEU A 279 14.96 -0.49 9.00
C LEU A 279 15.78 0.66 9.61
N ILE A 280 16.68 0.35 10.55
CA ILE A 280 17.59 1.35 11.13
C ILE A 280 18.49 1.97 10.06
N VAL A 281 19.08 1.16 9.17
CA VAL A 281 19.87 1.64 8.03
C VAL A 281 19.04 2.57 7.13
N TYR A 282 17.79 2.21 6.84
CA TYR A 282 16.88 3.08 6.09
C TYR A 282 16.65 4.42 6.81
N ALA A 283 16.40 4.42 8.11
CA ALA A 283 16.19 5.65 8.88
C ALA A 283 17.44 6.53 8.93
N ILE A 284 18.63 5.94 9.00
CA ILE A 284 19.92 6.67 8.96
C ILE A 284 20.08 7.36 7.60
N ASP A 285 19.90 6.64 6.49
CA ASP A 285 19.97 7.24 5.15
C ASP A 285 18.91 8.33 4.96
N GLN A 286 17.68 8.08 5.38
CA GLN A 286 16.57 9.04 5.23
C GLN A 286 16.81 10.34 6.01
N ASN A 287 17.45 10.25 7.18
CA ASN A 287 17.60 11.34 8.14
C ASN A 287 19.05 11.85 8.26
N PHE A 288 19.92 11.52 7.31
CA PHE A 288 21.35 11.87 7.39
C PHE A 288 21.60 13.38 7.60
N TYR A 289 20.74 14.23 7.04
CA TYR A 289 20.82 15.67 7.22
C TYR A 289 20.51 16.11 8.65
N VAL A 290 19.53 15.48 9.31
CA VAL A 290 19.18 15.74 10.71
C VAL A 290 20.33 15.30 11.62
N LEU A 291 20.93 14.14 11.33
CA LEU A 291 22.12 13.68 12.05
C LEU A 291 23.29 14.66 11.91
N ASN A 292 23.50 15.22 10.70
CA ASN A 292 24.50 16.24 10.48
C ASN A 292 24.18 17.55 11.22
N GLU A 293 22.91 17.99 11.23
CA GLU A 293 22.47 19.14 12.02
C GLU A 293 22.69 18.94 13.51
N ILE A 294 22.49 17.73 14.05
CA ILE A 294 22.80 17.42 15.46
C ILE A 294 24.30 17.65 15.72
N LEU A 295 25.18 17.13 14.86
CA LEU A 295 26.64 17.30 15.01
C LEU A 295 27.08 18.76 14.95
N LEU A 296 26.40 19.59 14.15
CA LEU A 296 26.73 21.01 13.98
C LEU A 296 26.23 21.90 15.13
N ASN A 297 25.32 21.41 15.99
CA ASN A 297 24.62 22.20 16.99
C ASN A 297 24.92 21.74 18.44
N ASP A 298 26.20 21.67 18.80
CA ASP A 298 26.69 21.34 20.15
C ASP A 298 26.06 20.05 20.73
N PRO A 299 26.33 18.88 20.12
CA PRO A 299 25.69 17.63 20.51
C PRO A 299 26.13 17.17 21.91
N SER A 300 25.21 16.50 22.61
CA SER A 300 25.54 15.83 23.88
C SER A 300 26.41 14.58 23.65
N LEU A 301 27.08 14.09 24.71
CA LEU A 301 27.87 12.84 24.60
C LEU A 301 27.03 11.64 24.15
N GLU A 302 25.80 11.53 24.64
CA GLU A 302 24.86 10.48 24.24
C GLU A 302 24.48 10.60 22.75
N GLU A 303 24.27 11.82 22.27
CA GLU A 303 23.97 12.08 20.85
C GLU A 303 25.16 11.70 19.95
N ILE A 304 26.37 12.02 20.38
CA ILE A 304 27.61 11.62 19.68
C ILE A 304 27.70 10.10 19.62
N GLU A 305 27.47 9.40 20.73
CA GLU A 305 27.52 7.93 20.79
C GLU A 305 26.49 7.29 19.85
N LEU A 306 25.25 7.80 19.83
CA LEU A 306 24.20 7.31 18.92
C LEU A 306 24.57 7.53 17.45
N ILE A 307 25.18 8.67 17.11
CA ILE A 307 25.62 8.95 15.74
C ILE A 307 26.81 8.09 15.35
N ILE A 308 27.75 7.81 16.26
CA ILE A 308 28.82 6.83 16.02
C ILE A 308 28.22 5.46 15.72
N ASN A 309 27.29 4.97 16.56
CA ASN A 309 26.61 3.69 16.32
C ASN A 309 25.90 3.66 14.95
N ALA A 310 25.27 4.77 14.56
CA ALA A 310 24.66 4.90 13.25
C ALA A 310 25.68 4.78 12.11
N MET A 311 26.85 5.43 12.23
CA MET A 311 27.91 5.38 11.21
C MET A 311 28.63 4.03 11.16
N GLU A 312 28.71 3.30 12.29
CA GLU A 312 29.16 1.90 12.33
C GLU A 312 28.20 0.97 11.55
N MET A 313 26.89 1.28 11.56
CA MET A 313 25.88 0.51 10.83
C MET A 313 25.79 0.88 9.35
N HIS A 314 25.78 2.18 9.04
CA HIS A 314 25.68 2.72 7.70
C HIS A 314 26.57 3.97 7.58
N PRO A 315 27.83 3.83 7.14
CA PRO A 315 28.76 4.95 7.05
C PRO A 315 28.35 5.92 5.94
N ILE A 316 28.14 7.20 6.29
CA ILE A 316 27.76 8.25 5.33
C ILE A 316 28.85 9.31 5.25
N THR A 317 29.38 9.50 4.04
CA THR A 317 30.48 10.44 3.76
C THR A 317 30.14 11.90 4.07
N ASP A 318 28.89 12.32 3.87
CA ASP A 318 28.40 13.69 4.15
C ASP A 318 28.48 14.06 5.65
N LEU A 319 28.60 13.10 6.57
CA LEU A 319 28.77 13.35 8.01
C LEU A 319 30.24 13.37 8.48
N TYR A 320 31.20 13.10 7.59
CA TYR A 320 32.59 12.93 7.98
C TYR A 320 33.17 14.18 8.67
N ASP A 321 33.03 15.35 8.07
CA ASP A 321 33.67 16.58 8.55
C ASP A 321 33.08 17.06 9.88
N SER A 322 31.76 17.00 10.02
CA SER A 322 31.05 17.38 11.24
C SER A 322 31.37 16.40 12.37
N LEU A 323 31.38 15.10 12.11
CA LEU A 323 31.75 14.09 13.10
C LEU A 323 33.22 14.25 13.52
N ASN A 324 34.14 14.43 12.58
CA ASN A 324 35.57 14.62 12.87
C ASN A 324 35.82 15.83 13.77
N THR A 325 35.10 16.92 13.53
CA THR A 325 35.16 18.13 14.35
C THR A 325 34.69 17.86 15.78
N VAL A 326 33.57 17.15 15.93
CA VAL A 326 33.01 16.82 17.24
C VAL A 326 33.91 15.86 18.01
N ILE A 327 34.37 14.76 17.39
CA ILE A 327 35.24 13.75 18.01
C ILE A 327 36.57 14.33 18.50
N SER A 328 37.14 15.29 17.76
CA SER A 328 38.39 15.97 18.17
C SER A 328 38.28 16.73 19.49
N ASN A 329 37.05 17.06 19.91
CA ASN A 329 36.76 17.79 21.14
C ASN A 329 36.24 16.88 22.28
N VAL A 330 35.99 15.60 22.00
CA VAL A 330 35.52 14.63 23.01
C VAL A 330 36.65 14.31 23.99
N LYS A 331 36.36 14.46 25.29
CA LYS A 331 37.31 14.17 26.37
C LYS A 331 37.30 12.70 26.82
N ASP A 332 36.24 11.98 26.53
CA ASP A 332 36.14 10.55 26.83
C ASP A 332 37.00 9.76 25.83
N ASP A 333 38.04 9.10 26.33
CA ASP A 333 39.01 8.40 25.49
C ASP A 333 38.39 7.21 24.73
N ASN A 334 37.43 6.51 25.33
CA ASN A 334 36.77 5.36 24.69
C ASN A 334 35.87 5.84 23.55
N LEU A 335 35.02 6.84 23.83
CA LEU A 335 34.14 7.42 22.81
C LEU A 335 34.95 8.05 21.67
N ARG A 336 36.07 8.70 21.99
CA ARG A 336 37.00 9.24 20.99
C ARG A 336 37.61 8.15 20.10
N GLU A 337 38.13 7.07 20.69
CA GLU A 337 38.68 5.94 19.93
C GLU A 337 37.62 5.30 19.01
N ARG A 338 36.40 5.10 19.51
CA ARG A 338 35.28 4.60 18.70
C ARG A 338 34.93 5.56 17.56
N GLY A 339 34.90 6.87 17.85
CA GLY A 339 34.69 7.90 16.84
C GLY A 339 35.76 7.90 15.75
N GLU A 340 37.03 7.74 16.10
CA GLU A 340 38.13 7.61 15.14
C GLU A 340 37.98 6.37 14.26
N LYS A 341 37.52 5.23 14.81
CA LYS A 341 37.21 4.02 14.03
C LYS A 341 36.05 4.25 13.07
N ALA A 342 34.96 4.88 13.52
CA ALA A 342 33.83 5.22 12.66
C ALA A 342 34.25 6.18 11.53
N LEU A 343 35.11 7.16 11.80
CA LEU A 343 35.65 8.06 10.78
C LEU A 343 36.52 7.32 9.75
N ALA A 344 37.32 6.33 10.18
CA ALA A 344 38.05 5.47 9.26
C ALA A 344 37.10 4.64 8.38
N HIS A 345 36.05 4.07 8.99
CA HIS A 345 35.02 3.31 8.27
C HIS A 345 34.28 4.17 7.23
N ILE A 346 33.94 5.42 7.57
CA ILE A 346 33.36 6.38 6.61
C ILE A 346 34.29 6.65 5.42
N LYS A 347 35.61 6.74 5.63
CA LYS A 347 36.56 6.94 4.52
C LYS A 347 36.67 5.74 3.60
N GLU A 348 36.63 4.53 4.17
CA GLU A 348 36.90 3.28 3.46
C GLU A 348 35.65 2.75 2.74
N GLU A 349 34.50 2.77 3.42
CA GLU A 349 33.26 2.14 2.95
C GLU A 349 32.08 3.10 2.84
N GLY A 350 32.28 4.38 3.14
CA GLY A 350 31.19 5.35 3.20
C GLY A 350 30.49 5.58 1.87
N THR A 351 29.17 5.70 1.92
CA THR A 351 28.34 6.11 0.78
C THR A 351 27.96 7.58 0.89
N LYS A 352 27.62 8.21 -0.24
CA LYS A 352 27.02 9.55 -0.20
C LYS A 352 25.61 9.46 0.39
N GLY A 353 25.25 10.45 1.20
CA GLY A 353 23.89 10.60 1.71
C GLY A 353 22.92 10.76 0.55
N ASN A 354 21.75 10.14 0.68
CA ASN A 354 20.78 10.13 -0.41
C ASN A 354 20.02 11.46 -0.51
N HIS A 355 20.49 12.33 -1.40
CA HIS A 355 19.95 13.69 -1.55
C HIS A 355 18.50 13.74 -2.03
N LYS A 356 17.91 12.63 -2.52
CA LYS A 356 16.46 12.55 -2.82
C LYS A 356 15.60 12.87 -1.59
N TRP A 357 16.15 12.68 -0.39
CA TRP A 357 15.46 12.96 0.85
C TRP A 357 15.39 14.46 1.17
N LEU A 358 16.27 15.28 0.57
CA LEU A 358 16.34 16.73 0.77
C LEU A 358 15.23 17.49 0.03
N ASP A 359 14.66 16.91 -1.04
CA ASP A 359 13.66 17.57 -1.90
C ASP A 359 12.34 17.94 -1.17
N SER A 360 12.14 17.46 0.07
CA SER A 360 11.00 17.83 0.92
C SER A 360 11.31 18.89 1.98
N VAL A 361 12.56 19.37 2.09
CA VAL A 361 12.96 20.43 3.03
C VAL A 361 12.87 21.83 2.37
N GLY A 362 12.58 21.90 1.07
CA GLY A 362 12.54 23.14 0.30
C GLY A 362 11.48 23.18 -0.80
N GLY A 363 10.27 22.68 -0.53
CA GLY A 363 9.15 22.65 -1.47
C GLY A 363 8.51 24.03 -1.73
N GLY A 364 9.28 24.97 -2.26
CA GLY A 364 8.78 26.15 -2.95
C GLY A 364 8.80 25.90 -4.46
N LYS A 365 7.65 25.52 -5.02
CA LYS A 365 7.28 25.83 -6.40
C LYS A 365 5.84 26.34 -6.43
#